data_AF-A0A6A6J631-F1
#
_entry.id   AF-A0A6A6J631-F1
#
_cell.length_a   1.000
_cell.length_b   1.000
_cell.length_c   1.000
_cell.angle_alpha   90.00
_cell.angle_beta   90.00
_cell.angle_gamma   90.00
#
_symmetry.space_group_name_H-M   'P 1'
#
loop_
_entity.id
_entity.type
_entity.pdbx_description
1 polymer ?
#
loop_
_entity_poly.entity_id
_entity_poly.type
_entity_poly.pdbx_seq_one_letter_code
_entity_poly.pdbx_strand_id
1 'polypeptide(L)'
;MIFIHDLIENRDDAWTTHANEPWPKTHLPEIIPNVRTLAFGYDATARKMADIVSWTKVEEHAKRLLEAVAVLSENNGNRPVFFVAHGLGGLLCEAALVISAEQD
;
A
#
# COMPACT_ATOMS: atom_id res chain seq x y z
N MET A 1 -4.10 -6.01 -6.57
CA MET A 1 -3.31 -4.76 -6.63
C MET A 1 -3.48 -4.04 -5.31
N ILE A 2 -2.37 -3.68 -4.67
CA ILE A 2 -2.33 -3.00 -3.37
C ILE A 2 -1.76 -1.61 -3.62
N PHE A 3 -2.55 -0.59 -3.29
CA PHE A 3 -2.23 0.82 -3.48
C PHE A 3 -1.72 1.41 -2.18
N ILE A 4 -0.57 2.09 -2.22
CA ILE A 4 0.11 2.66 -1.05
C ILE A 4 0.35 4.15 -1.32
N HIS A 5 -0.35 4.99 -0.57
CA HIS A 5 -0.34 6.45 -0.73
C HIS A 5 0.93 7.10 -0.18
N ASP A 6 1.08 8.41 -0.36
CA ASP A 6 2.19 9.22 0.14
C ASP A 6 1.87 9.88 1.50
N LEU A 7 2.82 10.66 2.01
CA LEU A 7 2.68 11.57 3.14
C LEU A 7 1.53 12.55 2.95
N ILE A 8 0.85 12.88 4.04
CA ILE A 8 -0.24 13.87 4.10
C ILE A 8 -1.48 13.46 3.28
N GLU A 9 -1.47 12.28 2.66
CA GLU A 9 -2.60 11.70 1.95
C GLU A 9 -3.35 10.68 2.82
N ASN A 10 -4.57 10.33 2.43
CA ASN A 10 -5.35 9.26 3.04
C ASN A 10 -5.59 8.15 2.01
N ARG A 11 -5.48 6.89 2.43
CA ARG A 11 -5.75 5.72 1.58
C ARG A 11 -7.10 5.78 0.84
N ASP A 12 -8.10 6.45 1.41
CA ASP A 12 -9.47 6.49 0.89
C ASP A 12 -9.63 7.51 -0.26
N ASP A 13 -8.74 8.51 -0.37
CA ASP A 13 -8.83 9.59 -1.37
C ASP A 13 -7.55 9.86 -2.17
N ALA A 14 -6.40 9.32 -1.78
CA ALA A 14 -5.10 9.52 -2.44
C ALA A 14 -5.11 9.15 -3.94
N TRP A 15 -6.02 8.26 -4.33
CA TRP A 15 -6.15 7.78 -5.71
C TRP A 15 -7.42 8.30 -6.38
N THR A 16 -7.98 9.39 -5.88
CA THR A 16 -9.15 10.07 -6.44
C THR A 16 -8.70 11.25 -7.30
N THR A 17 -9.31 11.41 -8.47
CA THR A 17 -9.06 12.55 -9.36
C THR A 17 -10.17 13.59 -9.21
N HIS A 18 -10.79 14.03 -10.30
CA HIS A 18 -11.96 14.92 -10.26
C HIS A 18 -13.27 14.18 -9.92
N ALA A 19 -13.23 12.85 -9.82
CA ALA A 19 -14.37 12.01 -9.46
C ALA A 19 -14.58 11.95 -7.94
N ASN A 20 -15.71 11.36 -7.51
CA ASN A 20 -16.02 11.14 -6.09
C ASN A 20 -15.48 9.80 -5.56
N GLU A 21 -14.91 8.95 -6.41
CA GLU A 21 -14.36 7.65 -6.03
C GLU A 21 -12.94 7.46 -6.57
N PRO A 22 -12.08 6.68 -5.89
CA PRO A 22 -10.76 6.36 -6.37
C PRO A 22 -10.78 5.67 -7.74
N TRP A 23 -9.99 6.18 -8.69
CA TRP A 23 -9.94 5.64 -10.05
C TRP A 23 -9.57 4.14 -10.11
N PRO A 24 -8.72 3.58 -9.21
CA PRO A 24 -8.44 2.15 -9.23
C PRO A 24 -9.69 1.31 -9.01
N LYS A 25 -10.61 1.78 -8.15
CA LYS A 25 -11.85 1.07 -7.84
C LYS A 25 -12.83 1.11 -9.00
N THR A 26 -12.90 2.22 -9.73
CA THR A 26 -13.88 2.43 -10.80
C THR A 26 -13.41 1.91 -12.16
N HIS A 27 -12.15 2.14 -12.53
CA HIS A 27 -11.67 1.88 -13.91
C HIS A 27 -10.88 0.58 -14.06
N LEU A 28 -10.12 0.14 -13.06
CA LEU A 28 -9.32 -1.09 -13.23
C LEU A 28 -10.17 -2.34 -13.48
N PRO A 29 -11.35 -2.53 -12.86
CA PRO A 29 -12.20 -3.68 -13.17
C PRO A 29 -12.65 -3.75 -14.63
N GLU A 30 -12.70 -2.62 -15.33
CA GLU A 30 -13.07 -2.55 -16.76
C GLU A 30 -11.92 -3.00 -17.67
N ILE A 31 -10.68 -2.82 -17.23
CA ILE A 31 -9.46 -3.10 -18.01
C ILE A 31 -8.88 -4.47 -17.67
N ILE A 32 -8.91 -4.85 -16.38
CA ILE A 32 -8.33 -6.07 -15.84
C ILE A 32 -9.44 -6.87 -15.15
N PRO A 33 -10.07 -7.82 -15.86
CA PRO A 33 -11.13 -8.65 -15.27
C PRO A 33 -10.65 -9.38 -14.02
N ASN A 34 -11.51 -9.48 -13.00
CA ASN A 34 -11.23 -10.11 -11.70
C ASN A 34 -10.11 -9.46 -10.87
N VAL A 35 -9.70 -8.24 -11.20
CA VAL A 35 -8.78 -7.47 -10.36
C VAL A 35 -9.40 -7.22 -8.99
N ARG A 36 -8.61 -7.42 -7.94
CA ARG A 36 -8.93 -6.95 -6.59
C ARG A 36 -8.05 -5.76 -6.27
N THR A 37 -8.67 -4.64 -5.97
CA THR A 37 -7.99 -3.41 -5.54
C THR A 37 -8.10 -3.26 -4.03
N LEU A 38 -6.97 -3.01 -3.37
CA LEU A 38 -6.89 -2.75 -1.93
C LEU A 38 -6.07 -1.49 -1.72
N ALA A 39 -6.41 -0.68 -0.72
CA ALA A 39 -5.60 0.46 -0.31
C ALA A 39 -5.01 0.16 1.08
N PHE A 40 -3.69 0.30 1.20
CA PHE A 40 -3.00 0.16 2.48
C PHE A 40 -2.92 1.54 3.15
N GLY A 41 -3.32 1.60 4.42
CA GLY A 41 -3.28 2.83 5.21
C GLY A 41 -2.22 2.75 6.29
N TYR A 42 -1.47 3.84 6.43
CA TYR A 42 -0.53 4.06 7.52
C TYR A 42 -0.67 5.49 8.05
N ASP A 43 -0.10 5.79 9.20
CA ASP A 43 -0.13 7.16 9.74
C ASP A 43 0.81 8.05 8.93
N ALA A 44 0.21 8.83 8.02
CA ALA A 44 0.90 9.73 7.10
C ALA A 44 0.84 11.20 7.56
N THR A 45 0.46 11.49 8.82
CA THR A 45 0.12 12.84 9.26
C THR A 45 1.33 13.78 9.34
N ALA A 46 1.31 14.91 8.62
CA ALA A 46 2.41 15.88 8.48
C ALA A 46 3.06 16.41 9.77
N ARG A 47 2.37 16.31 10.91
CA ARG A 47 2.70 17.02 12.15
C ARG A 47 4.08 16.66 12.72
N LYS A 48 4.69 15.56 12.26
CA LYS A 48 6.10 15.24 12.50
C LYS A 48 6.70 14.44 11.34
N MET A 49 6.86 15.07 10.16
CA MET A 49 7.49 14.42 9.01
C MET A 49 8.79 13.67 9.38
N ALA A 50 9.68 14.29 10.16
CA ALA A 50 10.93 13.66 10.61
C ALA A 50 10.72 12.34 11.39
N ASP A 51 9.65 12.21 12.17
CA ASP A 51 9.33 10.98 12.91
C ASP A 51 8.80 9.89 11.95
N ILE A 52 8.08 10.28 10.88
CA ILE A 52 7.49 9.36 9.90
C ILE A 52 8.52 8.82 8.91
N VAL A 53 9.42 9.67 8.41
CA VAL A 53 10.51 9.23 7.50
C VAL A 53 11.69 8.57 8.23
N SER A 54 11.62 8.41 9.56
CA SER A 54 12.62 7.61 10.25
C SER A 54 12.57 6.17 9.76
N TRP A 55 13.74 5.57 9.51
CA TRP A 55 13.85 4.22 8.98
C TRP A 55 13.10 3.19 9.84
N THR A 56 13.18 3.32 11.16
CA THR A 56 12.44 2.47 12.11
C THR A 56 10.92 2.51 11.87
N LYS A 57 10.37 3.67 11.53
CA LYS A 57 8.93 3.81 11.30
C LYS A 57 8.52 3.26 9.94
N VAL A 58 9.35 3.46 8.91
CA VAL A 58 9.18 2.83 7.60
C VAL A 58 9.19 1.31 7.72
N GLU A 59 10.15 0.73 8.45
CA GLU A 59 10.20 -0.71 8.71
C GLU A 59 8.97 -1.23 9.47
N GLU A 60 8.49 -0.50 10.48
CA GLU A 60 7.28 -0.87 11.23
C GLU A 60 6.05 -0.92 10.30
N HIS A 61 5.87 0.10 9.46
CA HIS A 61 4.78 0.13 8.50
C HIS A 61 4.93 -0.95 7.41
N ALA A 62 6.15 -1.25 6.99
CA ALA A 62 6.46 -2.34 6.06
C ALA A 62 6.09 -3.71 6.64
N LYS A 63 6.45 -4.00 7.90
CA LYS A 63 6.06 -5.25 8.59
C LYS A 63 4.55 -5.40 8.68
N ARG A 64 3.84 -4.32 9.02
CA ARG A 64 2.36 -4.31 9.04
C ARG A 64 1.74 -4.53 7.66
N LEU A 65 2.38 -4.03 6.59
CA LEU A 65 1.97 -4.33 5.22
C LEU A 65 2.13 -5.83 4.93
N LEU A 66 3.27 -6.43 5.26
CA LEU A 66 3.51 -7.86 5.04
C LEU A 66 2.52 -8.74 5.82
N GLU A 67 2.25 -8.42 7.09
CA GLU A 67 1.24 -9.11 7.90
C GLU A 67 -0.14 -9.06 7.24
N ALA A 68 -0.55 -7.89 6.76
CA ALA A 68 -1.82 -7.73 6.07
C ALA A 68 -1.88 -8.54 4.77
N VAL A 69 -0.78 -8.59 4.00
CA VAL A 69 -0.68 -9.40 2.78
C VAL A 69 -0.73 -10.89 3.10
N ALA A 70 -0.04 -11.35 4.14
CA ALA A 70 -0.06 -12.75 4.57
C ALA A 70 -1.48 -13.22 4.91
N VAL A 71 -2.22 -12.45 5.72
CA VAL A 71 -3.63 -12.72 6.05
C VAL A 71 -4.50 -12.77 4.79
N LEU A 72 -4.25 -11.89 3.82
CA LEU A 72 -5.00 -11.90 2.56
C LEU A 72 -4.65 -13.10 1.67
N SER A 73 -3.40 -13.56 1.68
CA SER A 73 -2.94 -14.70 0.88
C SER A 73 -3.48 -16.02 1.43
N GLU A 74 -3.49 -16.21 2.74
CA GLU A 74 -4.11 -17.39 3.39
C GLU A 74 -5.56 -17.59 2.96
N ASN A 75 -6.31 -16.49 2.86
CA ASN A 75 -7.73 -16.51 2.49
C ASN A 75 -7.99 -16.60 0.99
N ASN A 76 -6.98 -16.45 0.12
CA ASN A 76 -7.18 -16.30 -1.33
C ASN A 76 -6.24 -17.12 -2.22
N GLY A 77 -5.44 -18.02 -1.62
CA GLY A 77 -4.53 -18.90 -2.33
C GLY A 77 -3.42 -18.15 -3.08
N ASN A 78 -2.86 -18.79 -4.11
CA ASN A 78 -1.70 -18.30 -4.86
C ASN A 78 -2.05 -17.22 -5.89
N ARG A 79 -2.69 -16.13 -5.45
CA ARG A 79 -3.07 -14.99 -6.31
C ARG A 79 -1.89 -14.01 -6.42
N PRO A 80 -1.48 -13.61 -7.65
CA PRO A 80 -0.42 -12.63 -7.83
C PRO A 80 -0.72 -11.30 -7.12
N VAL A 81 0.29 -10.76 -6.44
CA VAL A 81 0.24 -9.45 -5.77
C VAL A 81 1.03 -8.45 -6.59
N PHE A 82 0.42 -7.29 -6.83
CA PHE A 82 1.03 -6.14 -7.49
C PHE A 82 0.91 -4.94 -6.56
N PHE A 83 2.01 -4.23 -6.34
CA PHE A 83 2.02 -2.99 -5.57
C PHE A 83 2.01 -1.79 -6.52
N VAL A 84 1.21 -0.78 -6.18
CA VAL A 84 1.22 0.54 -6.81
C VAL A 84 1.46 1.54 -5.69
N ALA A 85 2.60 2.21 -5.73
CA ALA A 85 3.06 3.03 -4.62
C ALA A 85 3.57 4.39 -5.13
N HIS A 86 3.40 5.43 -4.33
CA HIS A 86 3.87 6.77 -4.63
C HIS A 86 4.53 7.40 -3.38
N GLY A 87 5.57 8.22 -3.59
CA GLY A 87 6.34 8.88 -2.54
C GLY A 87 6.82 7.95 -1.41
N LEU A 88 6.49 8.28 -0.15
CA LEU A 88 6.84 7.46 1.02
C LEU A 88 6.27 6.05 0.95
N GLY A 89 5.09 5.89 0.36
CA GLY A 89 4.50 4.57 0.12
C GLY A 89 5.42 3.66 -0.70
N GLY A 90 6.23 4.24 -1.60
CA GLY A 90 7.25 3.53 -2.36
C GLY A 90 8.38 2.99 -1.48
N LEU A 91 8.89 3.80 -0.55
CA LEU A 91 9.94 3.38 0.39
C LEU A 91 9.45 2.28 1.34
N LEU A 92 8.20 2.40 1.81
CA LEU A 92 7.55 1.37 2.62
C LEU A 92 7.42 0.06 1.84
N CYS A 93 7.00 0.14 0.57
CA CYS A 93 6.91 -1.03 -0.30
C CYS A 93 8.27 -1.68 -0.52
N GLU A 94 9.32 -0.89 -0.77
CA GLU A 94 10.69 -1.38 -0.92
C GLU A 94 11.16 -2.11 0.34
N ALA A 95 11.03 -1.47 1.51
CA ALA A 95 11.38 -2.08 2.79
C ALA A 95 10.62 -3.39 3.03
N ALA A 96 9.32 -3.45 2.68
CA ALA A 96 8.52 -4.66 2.81
C ALA A 96 9.07 -5.80 1.92
N LEU A 97 9.46 -5.50 0.68
CA LEU A 97 10.04 -6.51 -0.22
C LEU A 97 11.39 -7.01 0.29
N VAL A 98 12.25 -6.13 0.79
CA VAL A 98 13.55 -6.50 1.39
C VAL A 98 13.33 -7.40 2.61
N ILE A 99 12.51 -6.96 3.57
CA ILE A 99 12.20 -7.72 4.78
C ILE A 99 11.60 -9.09 4.44
N SER A 100 10.73 -9.16 3.43
CA SER A 100 10.13 -10.43 3.00
C SER A 100 11.17 -11.39 2.40
N ALA A 101 12.19 -10.88 1.72
CA ALA A 101 13.24 -11.71 1.12
C ALA A 101 14.29 -12.18 2.14
N GLU A 102 14.44 -11.47 3.27
CA GLU A 102 15.35 -11.82 4.35
C GLU A 102 14.73 -12.82 5.35
N GLN A 103 13.41 -13.06 5.30
CA GLN A 103 12.70 -13.97 6.20
C GLN A 103 12.60 -15.42 5.68
N ASP A 104 13.36 -15.76 4.64
CA ASP A 104 13.50 -17.12 4.09
C ASP A 104 14.62 -17.94 4.77
#